data_AF-A0A8T6J9X7-F1
#
_entry.id   AF-A0A8T6J9X7-F1
#
_cell.length_a   1.000
_cell.length_b   1.000
_cell.length_c   1.000
_cell.angle_alpha   90.00
_cell.angle_beta   90.00
_cell.angle_gamma   90.00
#
_symmetry.space_group_name_H-M   'P 1'
#
loop_
_entity.id
_entity.type
_entity.pdbx_description
1 polymer ?
#
loop_
_entity_poly.entity_id
_entity_poly.type
_entity_poly.pdbx_seq_one_letter_code
_entity_poly.pdbx_strand_id
1 'polypeptide(L)' 'MRARPRLKNPILRTRQPLTPPMPRSRTALGLTAQAAEGRFALQRCESCGQVQYPPADSCRACL' A
#
# COMPACT_ATOMS: atom_id res chain seq x y z
N MET A 1 40.46 13.62 -7.65
CA MET A 1 39.38 14.14 -8.51
C MET A 1 38.41 13.01 -8.83
N ARG A 2 37.11 13.14 -8.53
CA ARG A 2 36.13 12.11 -8.95
C ARG A 2 35.94 12.20 -10.47
N ALA A 3 36.11 11.08 -11.16
CA ALA A 3 35.85 11.00 -12.60
C ALA A 3 34.36 11.28 -12.89
N ARG A 4 34.08 12.00 -13.98
CA ARG A 4 32.71 12.30 -14.40
C ARG A 4 31.99 11.00 -14.80
N PRO A 5 30.81 10.70 -14.24
CA PRO A 5 30.05 9.50 -14.61
C PRO A 5 29.62 9.56 -16.08
N ARG A 6 29.59 8.39 -16.73
CA ARG A 6 29.15 8.24 -18.12
C ARG A 6 27.68 8.62 -18.25
N LEU A 7 27.33 9.33 -19.32
CA LEU A 7 25.95 9.71 -19.63
C LEU A 7 25.09 8.46 -19.91
N LYS A 8 23.86 8.45 -19.39
CA LYS A 8 22.87 7.42 -19.67
C LYS A 8 22.35 7.57 -21.10
N ASN A 9 22.17 6.47 -21.81
CA ASN A 9 21.46 6.46 -23.09
C ASN A 9 19.96 6.79 -22.87
N PRO A 10 19.42 7.86 -23.46
CA PRO A 10 18.02 8.27 -23.25
C PRO A 10 17.00 7.33 -23.91
N ILE A 11 17.41 6.54 -24.91
CA ILE A 11 16.56 5.57 -25.61
C ILE A 11 16.31 4.33 -24.72
N LEU A 12 17.27 3.97 -23.86
CA LEU A 12 17.15 2.80 -22.99
C LEU A 12 16.31 3.10 -21.74
N ARG A 13 15.40 2.19 -21.40
CA ARG A 13 14.58 2.25 -20.17
C ARG A 13 15.49 2.38 -18.93
N THR A 14 15.20 3.37 -18.08
CA THR A 14 15.85 3.49 -16.76
C THR A 14 15.44 2.30 -15.89
N ARG A 15 16.40 1.54 -15.38
CA ARG A 15 16.12 0.51 -14.39
C ARG A 15 15.64 1.19 -13.11
N GLN A 16 14.38 1.01 -12.74
CA GLN A 16 13.88 1.46 -11.45
C GLN A 16 14.30 0.45 -10.38
N PRO A 17 14.82 0.91 -9.24
CA PRO A 17 15.02 0.02 -8.11
C PRO A 17 13.66 -0.54 -7.65
N LEU A 18 13.65 -1.79 -7.20
CA LEU A 18 12.51 -2.31 -6.47
C LEU A 18 12.39 -1.49 -5.17
N THR A 19 11.29 -0.77 -4.99
CA THR A 19 11.03 -0.09 -3.73
C THR A 19 10.64 -1.12 -2.66
N PRO A 20 11.06 -0.94 -1.40
CA PRO A 20 10.52 -1.75 -0.32
C PRO A 20 9.00 -1.61 -0.29
N PRO A 21 8.26 -2.64 0.17
CA PRO A 21 6.81 -2.53 0.32
C PRO A 21 6.50 -1.36 1.26
N MET A 22 5.50 -0.54 0.89
CA MET A 22 5.04 0.52 1.78
C MET A 22 4.55 -0.07 3.11
N PRO A 23 4.74 0.64 4.25
CA PRO A 23 4.21 0.20 5.53
C PRO A 23 2.71 -0.05 5.38
N ARG A 24 2.29 -1.28 5.68
CA ARG A 24 0.87 -1.61 5.74
C ARG A 24 0.33 -1.16 7.09
N SER A 25 -0.79 -0.45 7.09
CA SER A 25 -1.49 -0.14 8.33
C SER A 25 -1.84 -1.43 9.06
N ARG A 26 -1.94 -1.38 10.39
CA ARG A 26 -2.39 -2.54 11.19
C ARG A 26 -3.77 -2.99 10.74
N THR A 27 -4.64 -2.05 10.39
CA THR A 27 -5.98 -2.32 9.89
C THR A 27 -5.96 -3.12 8.57
N ALA A 28 -5.00 -2.85 7.68
CA ALA A 28 -4.87 -3.60 6.42
C ALA A 28 -4.47 -5.07 6.63
N LEU A 29 -3.79 -5.41 7.74
CA LEU A 29 -3.46 -6.80 8.07
C LEU A 29 -4.71 -7.64 8.38
N GLY A 30 -5.76 -7.01 8.92
CA GLY A 30 -7.05 -7.66 9.13
C GLY A 30 -7.64 -8.21 7.83
N LEU A 31 -7.59 -7.42 6.75
CA LEU A 31 -8.05 -7.85 5.42
C LEU A 31 -7.26 -9.06 4.91
N THR A 32 -5.93 -9.08 5.12
CA THR A 32 -5.09 -10.22 4.70
C THR A 32 -5.37 -11.48 5.52
N ALA A 33 -5.65 -11.35 6.81
CA ALA A 33 -6.00 -12.50 7.65
C ALA A 33 -7.32 -13.16 7.19
N GLN A 34 -8.34 -12.34 6.89
CA GLN A 34 -9.62 -12.84 6.39
C GLN A 34 -9.48 -13.56 5.04
N ALA A 35 -8.67 -13.00 4.14
CA ALA A 35 -8.38 -13.64 2.85
C ALA A 35 -7.64 -14.97 3.00
N ALA A 36 -6.70 -15.08 3.96
CA ALA A 36 -5.99 -16.33 4.25
C ALA A 36 -6.93 -17.43 4.76
N GLU A 37 -8.02 -17.06 5.42
CA GLU A 37 -9.09 -17.97 5.85
C GLU A 37 -10.11 -18.28 4.73
N GLY A 38 -9.91 -17.78 3.52
CA GLY A 38 -10.85 -17.95 2.40
C GLY A 38 -12.14 -17.15 2.55
N ARG A 39 -12.15 -16.14 3.45
CA ARG A 39 -13.32 -15.30 3.70
C ARG A 39 -13.20 -13.98 2.96
N PHE A 40 -14.27 -13.59 2.28
CA PHE A 40 -14.42 -12.22 1.79
C PHE A 40 -14.97 -11.34 2.92
N ALA A 41 -14.14 -10.44 3.42
CA ALA A 41 -14.52 -9.47 4.44
C ALA A 41 -13.92 -8.10 4.10
N LEU A 42 -14.66 -7.03 4.37
CA LEU A 42 -14.19 -5.65 4.25
C LEU A 42 -14.24 -4.97 5.60
N GLN A 43 -13.38 -3.97 5.82
CA GLN A 43 -13.43 -3.17 7.04
C GLN A 43 -14.78 -2.45 7.12
N ARG A 44 -15.46 -2.56 8.26
CA ARG A 44 -16.64 -1.74 8.59
C ARG A 44 -16.32 -0.91 9.82
N CYS A 45 -16.75 0.35 9.80
CA CYS A 45 -16.64 1.21 10.97
C CYS A 45 -17.60 0.74 12.06
N GLU A 46 -17.13 0.65 13.31
CA GLU A 46 -17.96 0.21 14.44
C GLU A 46 -19.00 1.26 14.86
N SER A 47 -18.75 2.55 14.62
CA SER A 47 -19.67 3.62 15.01
C SER A 47 -20.75 3.88 13.96
N CYS A 48 -20.40 3.99 12.67
CA CYS A 48 -21.36 4.34 11.61
C CYS A 48 -21.69 3.19 10.65
N GLY A 49 -21.00 2.05 10.75
CA GLY A 49 -21.23 0.89 9.88
C GLY A 49 -20.69 1.03 8.45
N GLN A 50 -20.09 2.18 8.09
CA GLN A 50 -19.55 2.45 6.76
C GLN A 50 -18.49 1.42 6.35
N VAL A 51 -18.67 0.82 5.18
CA VAL A 51 -17.69 -0.09 4.57
C VAL A 51 -16.53 0.74 4.01
N GLN A 52 -15.29 0.33 4.29
CA GLN A 52 -14.08 1.03 3.86
C GLN A 52 -13.19 0.15 2.99
N TYR A 53 -12.86 0.67 1.81
CA TYR A 53 -11.85 0.13 0.92
C TYR A 53 -11.13 1.30 0.21
N PRO A 54 -9.79 1.38 0.24
CA PRO A 54 -8.85 0.57 1.01
C PRO A 54 -9.03 0.69 2.54
N PRO A 55 -8.61 -0.33 3.33
CA PRO A 55 -8.64 -0.26 4.79
C PRO A 55 -7.87 0.95 5.32
N ALA A 56 -8.46 1.67 6.28
CA ALA A 56 -7.90 2.87 6.89
C ALA A 56 -7.94 2.78 8.42
N ASP A 57 -6.97 3.37 9.11
CA ASP A 57 -6.93 3.35 10.57
C ASP A 57 -8.04 4.20 11.21
N SER A 58 -8.64 5.10 10.45
CA SER A 58 -9.77 5.92 10.88
C SER A 58 -10.86 5.99 9.82
N CYS A 59 -12.11 6.14 10.25
CA CYS A 59 -13.25 6.19 9.34
C CYS A 59 -13.35 7.51 8.59
N ARG A 60 -13.42 7.46 7.24
CA ARG A 60 -13.60 8.65 6.38
C ARG A 60 -14.96 9.33 6.49
N ALA A 61 -15.93 8.69 7.15
CA ALA A 61 -17.28 9.23 7.32
C ALA A 61 -17.51 9.81 8.74
N CYS A 62 -16.75 9.37 9.74
CA CYS A 62 -16.86 9.86 11.11
C CYS A 62 -15.87 10.97 11.45
N LEU A 63 -14.70 10.95 10.81
CA LEU A 63 -13.77 12.07 10.78
C LEU A 63 -14.18 13.05 9.68
#